data_AF-A0A146KCJ4-F1
#
_entry.id   AF-A0A146KCJ4-F1
#
_cell.length_a   1.000
_cell.length_b   1.000
_cell.length_c   1.000
_cell.angle_alpha   90.00
_cell.angle_beta   90.00
_cell.angle_gamma   90.00
#
_symmetry.space_group_name_H-M   'P 1'
#
loop_
_entity.id
_entity.type
_entity.pdbx_description
1 polymer ?
#
loop_
_entity_poly.entity_id
_entity_poly.type
_entity_poly.pdbx_seq_one_letter_code
_entity_poly.pdbx_strand_id
1 'polypeptide(L)'
;NIIMCFDDATDDIICLECHPEQKHVVLCGSQDNNIYIFDTIQQMVLAKIADFTDSITHVKWVANNQFLASSLDGTLSLYQFDISEFPQPMLVNSISGLSNLSYFQICKQYVFAISEDQQFYMIDFSQSPPQLITCIYLENLIDFQVYKSNVILIGTTFTFYDFKANEQKQIQVTNLNDGKPTASLIDKSRQLLFVGYDNGCVEVLQIGNQKLTKLQQLAGLTIAGVNQIKQQVINGLQYYYVATNDSVYVYETNLVVRSCFKCVTQGASVMAFKFTDLESQLIQIQNRVNSEIAQEGAQLQIVQSQNVKQFSNCQLICGMTSGQICVFDALSLEKICDFDAIQVDEDAKPVLSIDLNEQGVVVSGDAFLYVYSADFDKMREEQLKLEEQSLENVDDEIE
;
A
#
# COMPACT_ATOMS: atom_id res chain seq x y z
N ASN A 1 10.24 -14.18 -15.32
CA ASN A 1 10.33 -12.71 -15.39
C ASN A 1 10.82 -12.04 -14.09
N ILE A 2 11.41 -12.80 -13.17
CA ILE A 2 12.16 -12.25 -12.03
C ILE A 2 13.41 -11.58 -12.60
N ILE A 3 13.58 -10.28 -12.32
CA ILE A 3 14.81 -9.56 -12.61
C ILE A 3 15.82 -9.84 -11.50
N MET A 4 15.36 -9.82 -10.25
CA MET A 4 16.19 -10.01 -9.05
C MET A 4 15.43 -10.68 -7.93
N CYS A 5 16.20 -11.35 -7.07
CA CYS A 5 15.77 -11.92 -5.81
C CYS A 5 16.85 -11.58 -4.76
N PHE A 6 16.44 -11.08 -3.60
CA PHE A 6 17.33 -10.85 -2.45
C PHE A 6 16.95 -11.81 -1.33
N ASP A 7 17.94 -12.44 -0.70
CA ASP A 7 17.77 -13.52 0.28
C ASP A 7 18.41 -13.21 1.65
N ASP A 8 18.64 -11.93 1.93
CA ASP A 8 19.33 -11.46 3.13
C ASP A 8 18.49 -11.51 4.42
N ALA A 9 17.16 -11.61 4.30
CA ALA A 9 16.28 -11.76 5.46
C ALA A 9 16.27 -13.23 5.92
N THR A 10 16.25 -13.44 7.23
CA THR A 10 16.21 -14.80 7.81
C THR A 10 14.79 -15.24 8.16
N ASP A 11 13.82 -14.34 8.00
CA ASP A 11 12.38 -14.57 8.19
C ASP A 11 11.58 -13.67 7.24
N ASP A 12 10.25 -13.81 7.24
CA ASP A 12 9.37 -13.19 6.24
C ASP A 12 9.47 -11.65 6.21
N ILE A 13 9.59 -11.07 5.01
CA ILE A 13 9.51 -9.63 4.78
C ILE A 13 8.03 -9.24 4.71
N ILE A 14 7.53 -8.59 5.77
CA ILE A 14 6.10 -8.34 5.96
C ILE A 14 5.65 -6.96 5.48
N CYS A 15 6.56 -6.02 5.32
CA CYS A 15 6.25 -4.69 4.78
C CYS A 15 7.39 -4.16 3.92
N LEU A 16 7.04 -3.42 2.88
CA LEU A 16 8.01 -2.72 2.03
C LEU A 16 7.47 -1.38 1.54
N GLU A 17 8.38 -0.46 1.23
CA GLU A 17 8.07 0.79 0.54
C GLU A 17 9.25 1.23 -0.35
N CYS A 18 8.96 1.45 -1.64
CA CYS A 18 9.90 2.03 -2.58
C CYS A 18 10.08 3.51 -2.29
N HIS A 19 11.32 3.96 -2.31
CA HIS A 19 11.67 5.35 -2.02
C HIS A 19 10.90 6.32 -2.97
N PRO A 20 10.44 7.48 -2.47
CA PRO A 20 9.59 8.40 -3.23
C PRO A 20 10.25 8.97 -4.50
N GLU A 21 11.54 9.33 -4.44
CA GLU A 21 12.28 9.90 -5.58
C GLU A 21 13.25 8.89 -6.24
N GLN A 22 14.13 8.28 -5.45
CA GLN A 22 15.11 7.29 -5.90
C GLN A 22 14.48 5.89 -5.96
N LYS A 23 13.65 5.65 -6.97
CA LYS A 23 12.76 4.47 -7.03
C LYS A 23 13.49 3.13 -6.91
N HIS A 24 14.75 3.04 -7.31
CA HIS A 24 15.55 1.82 -7.14
C HIS A 24 15.84 1.44 -5.68
N VAL A 25 15.67 2.36 -4.72
CA VAL A 25 15.87 2.07 -3.30
C VAL A 25 14.57 1.55 -2.68
N VAL A 26 14.65 0.38 -2.04
CA VAL A 26 13.52 -0.28 -1.39
C VAL A 26 13.81 -0.43 0.10
N LEU A 27 12.87 0.03 0.92
CA LEU A 27 12.89 -0.15 2.37
C LEU A 27 11.98 -1.33 2.74
N CYS A 28 12.48 -2.25 3.56
CA CYS A 28 11.76 -3.45 3.98
C CYS A 28 11.82 -3.65 5.49
N GLY A 29 10.73 -4.13 6.09
CA GLY A 29 10.66 -4.61 7.46
C GLY A 29 10.40 -6.12 7.51
N SER A 30 11.16 -6.83 8.32
CA SER A 30 11.13 -8.29 8.44
C SER A 30 10.69 -8.78 9.82
N GLN A 31 10.16 -10.00 9.87
CA GLN A 31 9.91 -10.75 11.10
C GLN A 31 11.19 -11.17 11.83
N ASP A 32 12.35 -11.09 11.18
CA ASP A 32 13.65 -11.34 11.83
C ASP A 32 14.16 -10.16 12.69
N ASN A 33 13.27 -9.21 13.00
CA ASN A 33 13.51 -7.99 13.78
C ASN A 33 14.42 -6.96 13.09
N ASN A 34 14.73 -7.11 11.80
CA ASN A 34 15.60 -6.19 11.09
C ASN A 34 14.86 -5.37 10.04
N ILE A 35 15.42 -4.18 9.78
CA ILE A 35 15.10 -3.37 8.62
C ILE A 35 16.18 -3.60 7.57
N TYR A 36 15.75 -3.77 6.33
CA TYR A 36 16.63 -3.90 5.17
C TYR A 36 16.41 -2.75 4.21
N ILE A 37 17.50 -2.23 3.64
CA ILE A 37 17.45 -1.25 2.56
C ILE A 37 18.19 -1.84 1.37
N PHE A 38 17.52 -1.98 0.25
CA PHE A 38 18.06 -2.59 -0.97
C PHE A 38 18.24 -1.56 -2.07
N ASP A 39 19.30 -1.69 -2.86
CA ASP A 39 19.46 -1.06 -4.17
C ASP A 39 19.18 -2.09 -5.25
N THR A 40 18.08 -1.87 -5.97
CA THR A 40 17.61 -2.76 -7.04
C THR A 40 18.35 -2.54 -8.37
N ILE A 41 19.09 -1.45 -8.57
CA ILE A 41 20.00 -1.34 -9.71
C ILE A 41 21.31 -2.09 -9.41
N GLN A 42 21.88 -1.84 -8.23
CA GLN A 42 23.18 -2.39 -7.85
C GLN A 42 23.11 -3.84 -7.35
N GLN A 43 21.90 -4.37 -7.16
CA GLN A 43 21.67 -5.74 -6.67
C GLN A 43 22.37 -6.00 -5.34
N MET A 44 22.25 -5.05 -4.41
CA MET A 44 22.89 -5.16 -3.10
C MET A 44 22.04 -4.61 -1.97
N VAL A 45 22.30 -5.13 -0.77
CA VAL A 45 21.85 -4.52 0.48
C VAL A 45 22.69 -3.28 0.75
N LEU A 46 22.03 -2.13 0.80
CA LEU A 46 22.63 -0.86 1.22
C LEU A 46 22.83 -0.82 2.75
N ALA A 47 21.85 -1.33 3.50
CA ALA A 47 21.90 -1.34 4.95
C ALA A 47 21.05 -2.46 5.57
N LYS A 48 21.50 -2.93 6.74
CA LYS A 48 20.75 -3.79 7.66
C LYS A 48 20.77 -3.16 9.05
N ILE A 49 19.59 -2.90 9.61
CA ILE A 49 19.45 -2.28 10.93
C ILE A 49 18.86 -3.31 11.89
N ALA A 50 19.60 -3.58 12.97
CA ALA A 50 19.30 -4.61 13.97
C ALA A 50 19.03 -4.00 15.35
N ASP A 51 18.24 -2.93 15.39
CA ASP A 51 17.97 -2.16 16.62
C ASP A 51 16.74 -2.67 17.39
N PHE A 52 15.87 -3.43 16.73
CA PHE A 52 14.60 -3.88 17.30
C PHE A 52 14.72 -5.28 17.92
N THR A 53 13.85 -5.53 18.90
CA THR A 53 13.83 -6.79 19.65
C THR A 53 12.69 -7.73 19.24
N ASP A 54 11.81 -7.27 18.36
CA ASP A 54 10.70 -8.02 17.78
C ASP A 54 10.42 -7.54 16.33
N SER A 55 9.50 -8.21 15.64
CA SER A 55 9.18 -8.07 14.23
C SER A 55 8.91 -6.63 13.81
N ILE A 56 9.44 -6.21 12.65
CA ILE A 56 9.19 -4.89 12.07
C ILE A 56 7.84 -4.89 11.36
N THR A 57 6.82 -4.30 11.98
CA THR A 57 5.44 -4.33 11.49
C THR A 57 5.16 -3.36 10.36
N HIS A 58 5.85 -2.22 10.34
CA HIS A 58 5.63 -1.22 9.32
C HIS A 58 6.87 -0.36 9.10
N VAL A 59 7.12 0.00 7.85
CA VAL A 59 8.18 0.93 7.44
C VAL A 59 7.59 2.01 6.54
N LYS A 60 8.07 3.25 6.67
CA LYS A 60 7.57 4.34 5.84
C LYS A 60 8.56 5.49 5.62
N TRP A 61 8.77 5.90 4.37
CA TRP A 61 9.47 7.12 4.00
C TRP A 61 8.66 8.35 4.45
N VAL A 62 9.32 9.21 5.24
CA VAL A 62 8.74 10.47 5.75
C VAL A 62 9.18 11.66 4.90
N ALA A 63 10.42 11.59 4.42
CA ALA A 63 11.05 12.53 3.50
C ALA A 63 12.09 11.74 2.67
N ASN A 64 12.75 12.39 1.71
CA ASN A 64 13.72 11.73 0.85
C ASN A 64 14.80 10.98 1.67
N ASN A 65 15.34 11.60 2.70
CA ASN A 65 16.43 10.98 3.45
C ASN A 65 15.99 10.52 4.86
N GLN A 66 14.69 10.31 5.08
CA GLN A 66 14.15 9.91 6.38
C GLN A 66 13.04 8.89 6.27
N PHE A 67 13.07 7.90 7.15
CA PHE A 67 12.01 6.92 7.27
C PHE A 67 11.71 6.58 8.73
N LEU A 68 10.48 6.15 8.98
CA LEU A 68 10.03 5.59 10.25
C LEU A 68 9.93 4.07 10.14
N ALA A 69 10.15 3.39 11.26
CA ALA A 69 9.85 1.99 11.42
C ALA A 69 9.17 1.73 12.76
N SER A 70 8.16 0.86 12.77
CA SER A 70 7.48 0.36 13.97
C SER A 70 7.74 -1.13 14.15
N SER A 71 7.76 -1.57 15.42
CA SER A 71 7.94 -2.97 15.78
C SER A 71 6.88 -3.44 16.79
N LEU A 72 6.67 -4.76 16.83
CA LEU A 72 5.89 -5.42 17.89
C LEU A 72 6.50 -5.25 19.28
N ASP A 73 7.77 -4.85 19.40
CA ASP A 73 8.37 -4.53 20.70
C ASP A 73 7.90 -3.20 21.33
N GLY A 74 6.99 -2.50 20.64
CA GLY A 74 6.44 -1.23 21.10
C GLY A 74 7.36 -0.03 20.83
N THR A 75 8.33 -0.19 19.93
CA THR A 75 9.23 0.88 19.51
C THR A 75 8.81 1.49 18.18
N LEU A 76 8.89 2.82 18.09
CA LEU A 76 8.75 3.59 16.86
C LEU A 76 10.00 4.47 16.71
N SER A 77 10.77 4.22 15.65
CA SER A 77 12.08 4.85 15.43
C SER A 77 12.14 5.61 14.11
N LEU A 78 12.70 6.83 14.14
CA LEU A 78 12.98 7.68 12.99
C LEU A 78 14.46 7.58 12.64
N TYR A 79 14.74 7.23 11.40
CA TYR A 79 16.08 7.12 10.86
C TYR A 79 16.34 8.20 9.81
N GLN A 80 17.57 8.69 9.80
CA GLN A 80 18.15 9.46 8.71
C GLN A 80 18.98 8.51 7.85
N PHE A 81 18.73 8.53 6.54
CA PHE A 81 19.46 7.73 5.59
C PHE A 81 19.72 8.53 4.32
N ASP A 82 20.99 8.86 4.08
CA ASP A 82 21.41 9.55 2.88
C ASP A 82 21.99 8.55 1.89
N ILE A 83 21.31 8.35 0.77
CA ILE A 83 21.72 7.39 -0.26
C ILE A 83 23.05 7.82 -0.92
N SER A 84 23.33 9.13 -0.99
CA SER A 84 24.49 9.65 -1.70
C SER A 84 25.82 9.45 -0.97
N GLU A 85 25.79 9.36 0.36
CA GLU A 85 27.00 9.28 1.18
C GLU A 85 27.31 7.87 1.69
N PHE A 86 26.50 6.86 1.31
CA PHE A 86 26.57 5.49 1.85
C PHE A 86 26.88 5.41 3.37
N PRO A 87 26.20 6.15 4.27
CA PRO A 87 26.33 5.89 5.69
C PRO A 87 25.27 4.87 6.12
N GLN A 88 25.64 4.04 7.09
CA GLN A 88 24.66 3.28 7.87
C GLN A 88 23.53 4.23 8.33
N PRO A 89 22.25 3.85 8.19
CA PRO A 89 21.13 4.63 8.68
C PRO A 89 21.37 5.06 10.13
N MET A 90 21.19 6.35 10.41
CA MET A 90 21.41 6.91 11.73
C MET A 90 20.07 7.07 12.44
N LEU A 91 19.95 6.48 13.63
CA LEU A 91 18.81 6.72 14.50
C LEU A 91 18.77 8.21 14.91
N VAL A 92 17.74 8.93 14.47
CA VAL A 92 17.54 10.35 14.79
C VAL A 92 16.75 10.49 16.08
N ASN A 93 15.69 9.70 16.20
CA ASN A 93 14.75 9.81 17.30
C ASN A 93 14.01 8.50 17.50
N SER A 94 13.60 8.18 18.73
CA SER A 94 12.85 6.98 19.02
C SER A 94 11.94 7.18 20.23
N ILE A 95 10.81 6.48 20.23
CA ILE A 95 9.95 6.33 21.39
C ILE A 95 9.68 4.85 21.60
N SER A 96 9.86 4.39 22.83
CA SER A 96 9.63 3.01 23.26
C SER A 96 8.60 2.96 24.40
N GLY A 97 8.20 1.74 24.80
CA GLY A 97 7.19 1.54 25.83
C GLY A 97 5.76 1.77 25.32
N LEU A 98 5.56 1.77 24.00
CA LEU A 98 4.24 1.60 23.40
C LEU A 98 3.86 0.10 23.49
N SER A 99 2.60 -0.22 23.24
CA SER A 99 2.19 -1.63 23.03
C SER A 99 2.47 -2.08 21.61
N ASN A 100 2.37 -3.38 21.34
CA ASN A 100 2.66 -4.06 20.08
C ASN A 100 2.14 -3.29 18.85
N LEU A 101 2.98 -2.46 18.23
CA LEU A 101 2.53 -1.56 17.15
C LEU A 101 2.28 -2.36 15.89
N SER A 102 1.08 -2.25 15.31
CA SER A 102 0.72 -2.96 14.07
C SER A 102 0.77 -2.06 12.84
N TYR A 103 0.43 -0.78 12.98
CA TYR A 103 0.35 0.15 11.85
C TYR A 103 0.52 1.60 12.30
N PHE A 104 1.06 2.44 11.43
CA PHE A 104 1.13 3.89 11.65
C PHE A 104 0.90 4.71 10.38
N GLN A 105 0.46 5.95 10.56
CA GLN A 105 0.31 6.95 9.52
C GLN A 105 0.94 8.27 9.97
N ILE A 106 1.61 8.93 9.03
CA ILE A 106 2.23 10.23 9.24
C ILE A 106 1.33 11.33 8.68
N CYS A 107 1.16 12.40 9.45
CA CYS A 107 0.53 13.62 8.96
C CYS A 107 1.27 14.84 9.52
N LYS A 108 2.07 15.48 8.67
CA LYS A 108 2.99 16.57 9.07
C LYS A 108 3.97 16.04 10.13
N GLN A 109 4.08 16.70 11.28
CA GLN A 109 4.96 16.30 12.37
C GLN A 109 4.37 15.21 13.29
N TYR A 110 3.10 14.84 13.10
CA TYR A 110 2.44 13.86 13.96
C TYR A 110 2.52 12.47 13.34
N VAL A 111 2.83 11.49 14.19
CA VAL A 111 2.68 10.08 13.89
C VAL A 111 1.50 9.55 14.68
N PHE A 112 0.58 8.94 13.96
CA PHE A 112 -0.55 8.23 14.52
C PHE A 112 -0.28 6.74 14.39
N ALA A 113 -0.41 5.99 15.47
CA ALA A 113 -0.15 4.56 15.46
C ALA A 113 -1.26 3.79 16.16
N ILE A 114 -1.45 2.54 15.78
CA ILE A 114 -2.33 1.60 16.47
C ILE A 114 -1.54 0.36 16.86
N SER A 115 -1.95 -0.26 17.96
CA SER A 115 -1.39 -1.51 18.44
C SER A 115 -2.37 -2.68 18.30
N GLU A 116 -1.83 -3.89 18.37
CA GLU A 116 -2.62 -5.13 18.49
C GLU A 116 -3.46 -5.15 19.78
N ASP A 117 -3.01 -4.45 20.82
CA ASP A 117 -3.70 -4.26 22.09
C ASP A 117 -4.80 -3.18 22.04
N GLN A 118 -5.20 -2.77 20.84
CA GLN A 118 -6.33 -1.84 20.60
C GLN A 118 -6.08 -0.44 21.19
N GLN A 119 -4.81 -0.04 21.30
CA GLN A 119 -4.43 1.31 21.71
C GLN A 119 -4.13 2.16 20.48
N PHE A 120 -4.62 3.38 20.49
CA PHE A 120 -4.28 4.43 19.53
C PHE A 120 -3.32 5.42 20.16
N TYR A 121 -2.25 5.74 19.45
CA TYR A 121 -1.23 6.70 19.85
C TYR A 121 -1.22 7.91 18.91
N MET A 122 -1.05 9.09 19.49
CA MET A 122 -0.62 10.29 18.74
C MET A 122 0.69 10.79 19.34
N ILE A 123 1.71 10.87 18.49
CA ILE A 123 3.07 11.18 18.88
C ILE A 123 3.54 12.38 18.06
N ASP A 124 4.15 13.35 18.73
CA ASP A 124 4.78 14.52 18.10
C ASP A 124 6.27 14.28 17.91
N PHE A 125 6.68 14.15 16.64
CA PHE A 125 8.07 13.98 16.24
C PHE A 125 8.78 15.32 15.96
N SER A 126 8.12 16.46 16.16
CA SER A 126 8.80 17.77 16.07
C SER A 126 9.77 18.04 17.22
N GLN A 127 9.69 17.26 18.30
CA GLN A 127 10.52 17.37 19.49
C GLN A 127 11.51 16.19 19.57
N SER A 128 12.64 16.42 20.26
CA SER A 128 13.64 15.41 20.56
C SER A 128 13.90 15.39 22.07
N PRO A 129 13.44 14.36 22.81
CA PRO A 129 12.78 13.13 22.34
C PRO A 129 11.35 13.37 21.81
N PRO A 130 10.75 12.43 21.06
CA PRO A 130 9.37 12.55 20.58
C PRO A 130 8.43 12.57 21.79
N GLN A 131 7.34 13.32 21.69
CA GLN A 131 6.39 13.45 22.79
C GLN A 131 5.12 12.65 22.50
N LEU A 132 4.78 11.69 23.38
CA LEU A 132 3.46 11.07 23.39
C LEU A 132 2.42 12.12 23.81
N ILE A 133 1.53 12.49 22.90
CA ILE A 133 0.46 13.46 23.19
C ILE A 133 -0.78 12.76 23.74
N THR A 134 -1.18 11.65 23.13
CA THR A 134 -2.38 10.91 23.54
C THR A 134 -2.21 9.41 23.39
N CYS A 135 -2.84 8.68 24.30
CA CYS A 135 -3.06 7.25 24.22
C CYS A 135 -4.55 6.99 24.50
N ILE A 136 -5.23 6.35 23.56
CA ILE A 136 -6.67 6.07 23.64
C ILE A 136 -6.85 4.57 23.50
N TYR A 137 -7.43 3.93 24.50
CA TYR A 137 -7.93 2.57 24.36
C TYR A 137 -9.32 2.61 23.74
N LEU A 138 -9.51 1.89 22.63
CA LEU A 138 -10.82 1.72 22.01
C LEU A 138 -11.05 0.24 21.74
N GLU A 139 -12.11 -0.31 22.33
CA GLU A 139 -12.43 -1.72 22.16
C GLU A 139 -12.66 -2.06 20.67
N ASN A 140 -11.99 -3.11 20.21
CA ASN A 140 -11.97 -3.57 18.83
C ASN A 140 -11.54 -2.47 17.84
N LEU A 141 -10.56 -1.63 18.19
CA LEU A 141 -9.93 -0.72 17.23
C LEU A 141 -9.27 -1.53 16.10
N ILE A 142 -9.64 -1.22 14.85
CA ILE A 142 -9.14 -1.90 13.65
C ILE A 142 -8.32 -0.95 12.79
N ASP A 143 -8.79 0.28 12.62
CA ASP A 143 -8.18 1.24 11.70
C ASP A 143 -8.41 2.68 12.19
N PHE A 144 -7.74 3.64 11.56
CA PHE A 144 -8.00 5.05 11.77
C PHE A 144 -7.76 5.87 10.50
N GLN A 145 -8.45 7.00 10.37
CA GLN A 145 -8.31 7.91 9.23
C GLN A 145 -8.09 9.34 9.69
N VAL A 146 -7.06 9.99 9.15
CA VAL A 146 -6.75 11.40 9.44
C VAL A 146 -7.50 12.33 8.49
N TYR A 147 -8.39 13.17 9.05
CA TYR A 147 -9.19 14.14 8.32
C TYR A 147 -9.04 15.56 8.87
N LYS A 148 -8.38 16.44 8.11
CA LYS A 148 -8.12 17.83 8.48
C LYS A 148 -7.37 17.93 9.82
N SER A 149 -8.08 18.18 10.92
CA SER A 149 -7.54 18.28 12.28
C SER A 149 -8.20 17.27 13.23
N ASN A 150 -8.85 16.27 12.66
CA ASN A 150 -9.49 15.18 13.38
C ASN A 150 -8.85 13.86 12.96
N VAL A 151 -8.88 12.91 13.89
CA VAL A 151 -8.67 11.50 13.59
C VAL A 151 -10.00 10.79 13.81
N ILE A 152 -10.39 9.94 12.85
CA ILE A 152 -11.53 9.06 12.98
C ILE A 152 -10.98 7.69 13.34
N LEU A 153 -11.20 7.25 14.59
CA LEU A 153 -10.87 5.91 15.05
C LEU A 153 -12.01 4.97 14.68
N ILE A 154 -11.66 3.81 14.14
CA ILE A 154 -12.60 2.87 13.53
C ILE A 154 -12.46 1.52 14.23
N GLY A 155 -13.48 1.17 15.02
CA GLY A 155 -13.62 -0.14 15.64
C GLY A 155 -15.09 -0.58 15.63
N THR A 156 -15.56 -1.28 16.67
CA THR A 156 -17.01 -1.51 16.86
C THR A 156 -17.81 -0.22 16.93
N THR A 157 -17.15 0.87 17.33
CA THR A 157 -17.68 2.23 17.29
C THR A 157 -16.72 3.14 16.53
N PHE A 158 -17.25 4.24 15.99
CA PHE A 158 -16.40 5.32 15.47
C PHE A 158 -16.23 6.39 16.53
N THR A 159 -14.99 6.85 16.71
CA THR A 159 -14.68 7.97 17.61
C THR A 159 -13.95 9.05 16.83
N PHE A 160 -14.42 10.30 16.89
CA PHE A 160 -13.60 11.42 16.39
C PHE A 160 -12.75 11.95 17.53
N TYR A 161 -11.51 12.20 17.20
CA TYR A 161 -10.55 12.83 18.08
C TYR A 161 -10.09 14.14 17.44
N ASP A 162 -10.43 15.28 18.05
CA ASP A 162 -9.91 16.58 17.63
C ASP A 162 -8.60 16.84 18.36
N PHE A 163 -7.50 16.64 17.65
CA PHE A 163 -6.17 16.76 18.24
C PHE A 163 -5.69 18.21 18.37
N LYS A 164 -6.37 19.19 17.74
CA LYS A 164 -6.05 20.62 17.96
C LYS A 164 -6.65 21.13 19.26
N ALA A 165 -7.87 20.71 19.57
CA ALA A 165 -8.51 21.03 20.84
C ALA A 165 -7.92 20.21 22.00
N ASN A 166 -7.21 19.13 21.69
CA ASN A 166 -6.87 18.06 22.64
C ASN A 166 -8.13 17.57 23.40
N GLU A 167 -9.26 17.57 22.71
CA GLU A 167 -10.55 17.17 23.26
C GLU A 167 -10.98 15.87 22.57
N GLN A 168 -11.15 14.83 23.37
CA GLN A 168 -11.85 13.63 22.93
C GLN A 168 -13.34 13.96 22.86
N LYS A 169 -13.88 13.96 21.65
CA LYS A 169 -15.32 14.04 21.45
C LYS A 169 -15.80 12.77 20.82
N GLN A 170 -16.20 11.83 21.67
CA GLN A 170 -16.90 10.64 21.20
C GLN A 170 -18.18 11.10 20.50
N ILE A 171 -18.23 10.92 19.19
CA ILE A 171 -19.44 11.13 18.41
C ILE A 171 -20.11 9.78 18.34
N GLN A 172 -21.29 9.71 18.93
CA GLN A 172 -22.11 8.51 18.83
C GLN A 172 -22.49 8.30 17.36
N VAL A 173 -21.98 7.24 16.76
CA VAL A 173 -22.47 6.77 15.47
C VAL A 173 -23.63 5.82 15.69
N THR A 174 -24.73 6.12 15.02
CA THR A 174 -25.98 5.39 15.14
C THR A 174 -26.00 4.30 14.07
N ASN A 175 -26.16 3.05 14.50
CA ASN A 175 -26.56 1.88 13.71
C ASN A 175 -25.67 1.61 12.48
N LEU A 176 -24.45 1.16 12.73
CA LEU A 176 -23.61 0.55 11.70
C LEU A 176 -24.10 -0.85 11.38
N ASN A 177 -23.61 -1.39 10.27
CA ASN A 177 -23.74 -2.80 9.95
C ASN A 177 -23.26 -3.69 11.12
N ASP A 178 -23.90 -4.84 11.31
CA ASP A 178 -23.55 -5.81 12.36
C ASP A 178 -22.20 -6.52 12.13
N GLY A 179 -21.52 -6.24 11.01
CA GLY A 179 -20.19 -6.79 10.70
C GLY A 179 -19.05 -6.11 11.46
N LYS A 180 -17.91 -6.78 11.56
CA LYS A 180 -16.66 -6.20 12.08
C LYS A 180 -16.01 -5.36 10.97
N PRO A 181 -15.69 -4.07 11.19
CA PRO A 181 -14.92 -3.31 10.22
C PRO A 181 -13.56 -3.96 9.95
N THR A 182 -13.11 -3.94 8.71
CA THR A 182 -11.84 -4.57 8.29
C THR A 182 -10.99 -3.66 7.42
N ALA A 183 -11.59 -2.66 6.77
CA ALA A 183 -10.86 -1.69 5.97
C ALA A 183 -11.56 -0.33 6.01
N SER A 184 -10.80 0.74 5.85
CA SER A 184 -11.38 2.06 5.64
C SER A 184 -10.60 2.92 4.67
N LEU A 185 -11.27 3.94 4.14
CA LEU A 185 -10.67 4.92 3.25
C LEU A 185 -11.38 6.26 3.42
N ILE A 186 -10.62 7.33 3.49
CA ILE A 186 -11.15 8.69 3.49
C ILE A 186 -10.96 9.40 2.15
N ASP A 187 -12.06 9.83 1.55
CA ASP A 187 -12.04 10.78 0.45
C ASP A 187 -12.12 12.21 1.00
N LYS A 188 -10.95 12.84 1.11
CA LYS A 188 -10.83 14.21 1.65
C LYS A 188 -11.53 15.25 0.78
N SER A 189 -11.63 15.02 -0.53
CA SER A 189 -12.21 15.98 -1.48
C SER A 189 -13.73 16.05 -1.37
N ARG A 190 -14.37 14.90 -1.13
CA ARG A 190 -15.83 14.76 -1.00
C ARG A 190 -16.30 14.62 0.44
N GLN A 191 -15.36 14.57 1.37
CA GLN A 191 -15.61 14.39 2.80
C GLN A 191 -16.39 13.10 3.05
N LEU A 192 -16.01 12.02 2.39
CA LEU A 192 -16.61 10.70 2.53
C LEU A 192 -15.67 9.76 3.28
N LEU A 193 -16.24 8.91 4.12
CA LEU A 193 -15.57 7.79 4.75
C LEU A 193 -16.19 6.50 4.22
N PHE A 194 -15.35 5.66 3.63
CA PHE A 194 -15.70 4.29 3.25
C PHE A 194 -15.27 3.36 4.35
N VAL A 195 -16.15 2.42 4.70
CA VAL A 195 -15.90 1.41 5.73
C VAL A 195 -16.27 0.06 5.14
N GLY A 196 -15.30 -0.82 5.00
CA GLY A 196 -15.47 -2.21 4.61
C GLY A 196 -15.62 -3.10 5.83
N TYR A 197 -16.43 -4.15 5.69
CA TYR A 197 -16.76 -5.09 6.75
C TYR A 197 -16.37 -6.53 6.37
N ASP A 198 -16.18 -7.37 7.37
CA ASP A 198 -15.90 -8.82 7.24
C ASP A 198 -17.03 -9.62 6.55
N ASN A 199 -18.25 -9.10 6.56
CA ASN A 199 -19.40 -9.66 5.84
C ASN A 199 -19.50 -9.19 4.37
N GLY A 200 -18.48 -8.49 3.89
CA GLY A 200 -18.38 -7.99 2.53
C GLY A 200 -19.10 -6.66 2.29
N CYS A 201 -19.87 -6.12 3.24
CA CYS A 201 -20.52 -4.83 3.03
C CYS A 201 -19.50 -3.68 2.97
N VAL A 202 -19.83 -2.63 2.22
CA VAL A 202 -19.18 -1.32 2.32
C VAL A 202 -20.21 -0.25 2.63
N GLU A 203 -20.00 0.51 3.69
CA GLU A 203 -20.78 1.69 4.02
C GLU A 203 -20.05 2.96 3.59
N VAL A 204 -20.81 3.88 3.00
CA VAL A 204 -20.33 5.22 2.65
C VAL A 204 -20.99 6.23 3.59
N LEU A 205 -20.15 6.90 4.37
CA LEU A 205 -20.56 7.85 5.39
C LEU A 205 -20.13 9.25 4.98
N GLN A 206 -21.04 10.22 5.06
CA GLN A 206 -20.69 11.65 4.94
C GLN A 206 -20.05 12.13 6.25
N ILE A 207 -18.87 12.72 6.13
CA ILE A 207 -18.17 13.40 7.22
C ILE A 207 -18.71 14.83 7.30
N GLY A 208 -19.58 15.08 8.26
CA GLY A 208 -20.07 16.43 8.60
C GLY A 208 -19.25 17.10 9.70
N ASN A 209 -19.76 18.21 10.23
CA ASN A 209 -19.20 18.88 11.41
C ASN A 209 -19.38 17.99 12.65
N GLN A 210 -18.46 17.05 12.86
CA GLN A 210 -18.48 16.11 13.98
C GLN A 210 -19.72 15.21 13.98
N LYS A 211 -20.15 14.77 12.80
CA LYS A 211 -21.18 13.74 12.66
C LYS A 211 -20.88 12.90 11.43
N LEU A 212 -20.97 11.58 11.58
CA LEU A 212 -21.06 10.66 10.45
C LEU A 212 -22.52 10.43 10.11
N THR A 213 -22.88 10.61 8.85
CA THR A 213 -24.22 10.32 8.35
C THR A 213 -24.11 9.26 7.27
N LYS A 214 -24.73 8.09 7.49
CA LYS A 214 -24.78 7.04 6.46
C LYS A 214 -25.50 7.56 5.23
N LEU A 215 -24.80 7.58 4.10
CA LEU A 215 -25.36 7.99 2.81
C LEU A 215 -25.91 6.79 2.06
N GLN A 216 -25.08 5.76 1.95
CA GLN A 216 -25.35 4.61 1.10
C GLN A 216 -24.63 3.40 1.66
N GLN A 217 -25.24 2.24 1.47
CA GLN A 217 -24.58 0.96 1.58
C GLN A 217 -24.37 0.44 0.16
N LEU A 218 -23.13 0.16 -0.20
CA LEU A 218 -22.80 -0.39 -1.52
C LEU A 218 -23.30 -1.84 -1.53
N ALA A 219 -24.35 -2.08 -2.30
CA ALA A 219 -24.94 -3.40 -2.48
C ALA A 219 -24.14 -4.21 -3.51
N GLY A 220 -24.22 -5.54 -3.42
CA GLY A 220 -23.67 -6.44 -4.45
C GLY A 220 -22.23 -6.90 -4.21
N LEU A 221 -21.70 -6.68 -3.01
CA LEU A 221 -20.47 -7.33 -2.58
C LEU A 221 -20.81 -8.75 -2.11
N THR A 222 -20.00 -9.72 -2.53
CA THR A 222 -19.99 -11.11 -2.06
C THR A 222 -20.04 -11.21 -0.53
N ILE A 223 -20.42 -12.38 0.01
CA ILE A 223 -20.28 -12.69 1.45
C ILE A 223 -18.83 -12.65 1.97
N ALA A 224 -17.86 -12.51 1.06
CA ALA A 224 -16.45 -12.38 1.36
C ALA A 224 -16.13 -11.00 1.95
N GLY A 225 -15.40 -10.99 3.07
CA GLY A 225 -14.96 -9.77 3.76
C GLY A 225 -14.17 -8.83 2.88
N VAL A 226 -14.29 -7.54 3.17
CA VAL A 226 -13.53 -6.47 2.51
C VAL A 226 -12.14 -6.39 3.13
N ASN A 227 -11.10 -6.56 2.33
CA ASN A 227 -9.72 -6.57 2.84
C ASN A 227 -9.06 -5.19 2.74
N GLN A 228 -9.36 -4.45 1.67
CA GLN A 228 -8.73 -3.15 1.43
C GLN A 228 -9.62 -2.27 0.55
N ILE A 229 -9.58 -0.96 0.80
CA ILE A 229 -10.26 0.06 -0.03
C ILE A 229 -9.23 1.10 -0.43
N LYS A 230 -9.12 1.42 -1.73
CA LYS A 230 -8.26 2.49 -2.23
C LYS A 230 -8.98 3.45 -3.16
N GLN A 231 -8.52 4.68 -3.17
CA GLN A 231 -8.93 5.72 -4.10
C GLN A 231 -7.85 5.92 -5.15
N GLN A 232 -8.27 6.07 -6.41
CA GLN A 232 -7.40 6.51 -7.50
C GLN A 232 -8.12 7.59 -8.32
N VAL A 233 -7.36 8.56 -8.83
CA VAL A 233 -7.85 9.50 -9.84
C VAL A 233 -7.26 9.08 -11.17
N ILE A 234 -8.11 8.87 -12.18
CA ILE A 234 -7.69 8.51 -13.54
C ILE A 234 -8.42 9.42 -14.51
N ASN A 235 -7.67 10.21 -15.30
CA ASN A 235 -8.23 11.19 -16.24
C ASN A 235 -9.19 12.18 -15.56
N GLY A 236 -8.85 12.61 -14.33
CA GLY A 236 -9.68 13.51 -13.52
C GLY A 236 -10.96 12.90 -12.92
N LEU A 237 -11.26 11.63 -13.19
CA LEU A 237 -12.37 10.91 -12.57
C LEU A 237 -11.88 10.13 -11.36
N GLN A 238 -12.69 10.11 -10.30
CA GLN A 238 -12.37 9.39 -9.07
C GLN A 238 -12.94 7.98 -9.12
N TYR A 239 -12.09 7.01 -8.79
CA TYR A 239 -12.43 5.60 -8.71
C TYR A 239 -12.13 5.06 -7.32
N TYR A 240 -12.99 4.17 -6.83
CA TYR A 240 -12.83 3.45 -5.57
C TYR A 240 -12.73 1.97 -5.86
N TYR A 241 -11.65 1.36 -5.40
CA TYR A 241 -11.36 -0.06 -5.58
C TYR A 241 -11.54 -0.73 -4.23
N VAL A 242 -12.48 -1.66 -4.15
CA VAL A 242 -12.81 -2.43 -2.95
C VAL A 242 -12.38 -3.86 -3.20
N ALA A 243 -11.30 -4.30 -2.56
CA ALA A 243 -10.83 -5.67 -2.64
C ALA A 243 -11.51 -6.53 -1.56
N THR A 244 -12.03 -7.68 -1.96
CA THR A 244 -12.57 -8.74 -1.09
C THR A 244 -11.69 -9.99 -1.15
N ASN A 245 -12.09 -11.05 -0.44
CA ASN A 245 -11.41 -12.35 -0.51
C ASN A 245 -11.45 -13.03 -1.88
N ASP A 246 -12.21 -12.56 -2.86
CA ASP A 246 -12.31 -13.25 -4.15
C ASP A 246 -12.47 -12.30 -5.33
N SER A 247 -12.60 -11.00 -5.10
CA SER A 247 -13.00 -10.06 -6.13
C SER A 247 -12.45 -8.67 -5.83
N VAL A 248 -12.39 -7.83 -6.86
CA VAL A 248 -12.23 -6.39 -6.69
C VAL A 248 -13.37 -5.68 -7.41
N TYR A 249 -14.01 -4.77 -6.68
CA TYR A 249 -15.13 -3.97 -7.16
C TYR A 249 -14.68 -2.56 -7.42
N VAL A 250 -15.11 -1.99 -8.54
CA VAL A 250 -14.73 -0.63 -8.95
C VAL A 250 -15.96 0.25 -9.00
N TYR A 251 -15.92 1.30 -8.19
CA TYR A 251 -16.97 2.31 -8.11
C TYR A 251 -16.47 3.61 -8.70
N GLU A 252 -17.28 4.27 -9.53
CA GLU A 252 -16.96 5.61 -10.02
C GLU A 252 -17.33 6.68 -8.99
N THR A 253 -17.05 7.94 -9.32
CA THR A 253 -17.40 9.12 -8.53
C THR A 253 -18.86 9.09 -8.03
N ASN A 254 -19.82 8.63 -8.83
CA ASN A 254 -21.23 8.60 -8.40
C ASN A 254 -21.61 7.41 -7.50
N LEU A 255 -20.62 6.63 -7.03
CA LEU A 255 -20.81 5.42 -6.21
C LEU A 255 -21.66 4.34 -6.89
N VAL A 256 -21.78 4.43 -8.22
CA VAL A 256 -22.37 3.38 -9.04
C VAL A 256 -21.27 2.37 -9.34
N VAL A 257 -21.57 1.09 -9.14
CA VAL A 257 -20.69 -0.01 -9.54
C VAL A 257 -20.51 0.10 -11.06
N ARG A 258 -19.28 0.37 -11.49
CA ARG A 258 -18.93 0.29 -12.91
C ARG A 258 -18.83 -1.16 -13.33
N SER A 259 -18.28 -1.97 -12.45
CA SER A 259 -17.75 -3.29 -12.78
C SER A 259 -17.29 -4.01 -11.51
N CYS A 260 -17.27 -5.33 -11.61
CA CYS A 260 -16.69 -6.24 -10.63
C CYS A 260 -15.87 -7.26 -11.43
N PHE A 261 -14.70 -7.62 -10.93
CA PHE A 261 -14.00 -8.80 -11.42
C PHE A 261 -13.71 -9.75 -10.28
N LYS A 262 -13.92 -11.02 -10.57
CA LYS A 262 -13.57 -12.12 -9.68
C LYS A 262 -12.11 -12.48 -9.95
N CYS A 263 -11.26 -12.43 -8.94
CA CYS A 263 -9.95 -13.05 -9.01
C CYS A 263 -10.17 -14.56 -9.20
N VAL A 264 -9.63 -15.09 -10.30
CA VAL A 264 -10.04 -16.39 -10.85
C VAL A 264 -9.52 -17.57 -10.02
N THR A 265 -8.51 -17.36 -9.19
CA THR A 265 -7.97 -18.38 -8.28
C THR A 265 -8.96 -18.71 -7.18
N GLN A 266 -9.60 -19.88 -7.30
CA GLN A 266 -10.52 -20.41 -6.29
C GLN A 266 -9.84 -20.45 -4.91
N GLY A 267 -10.37 -19.68 -3.95
CA GLY A 267 -9.91 -19.69 -2.56
C GLY A 267 -8.75 -18.75 -2.24
N ALA A 268 -8.28 -17.93 -3.18
CA ALA A 268 -7.22 -16.95 -2.92
C ALA A 268 -7.78 -15.54 -2.68
N SER A 269 -7.37 -14.91 -1.58
CA SER A 269 -7.76 -13.54 -1.21
C SER A 269 -6.76 -12.50 -1.71
N VAL A 270 -7.26 -11.35 -2.13
CA VAL A 270 -6.40 -10.18 -2.41
C VAL A 270 -5.88 -9.63 -1.08
N MET A 271 -4.56 -9.64 -0.91
CA MET A 271 -3.86 -9.18 0.30
C MET A 271 -3.29 -7.78 0.16
N ALA A 272 -2.73 -7.49 -1.01
CA ALA A 272 -2.13 -6.20 -1.33
C ALA A 272 -2.50 -5.80 -2.74
N PHE A 273 -2.72 -4.52 -3.00
CA PHE A 273 -2.75 -4.04 -4.38
C PHE A 273 -2.15 -2.65 -4.55
N LYS A 274 -1.60 -2.36 -5.73
CA LYS A 274 -0.93 -1.10 -6.07
C LYS A 274 -1.33 -0.65 -7.48
N PHE A 275 -1.37 0.66 -7.70
CA PHE A 275 -1.58 1.24 -9.02
C PHE A 275 -0.25 1.66 -9.63
N THR A 276 -0.09 1.46 -10.93
CA THR A 276 0.93 2.18 -11.70
C THR A 276 0.43 3.62 -11.86
N ASP A 277 1.03 4.55 -11.11
CA ASP A 277 0.66 5.97 -11.20
C ASP A 277 1.42 6.64 -12.35
N LEU A 278 0.72 6.83 -13.47
CA LEU A 278 1.21 7.55 -14.64
C LEU A 278 1.11 9.08 -14.49
N GLU A 279 0.10 9.58 -13.77
CA GLU A 279 -0.18 11.02 -13.74
C GLU A 279 0.86 11.77 -12.89
N SER A 280 1.29 11.22 -11.74
CA SER A 280 2.33 11.86 -10.94
C SER A 280 3.70 11.83 -11.62
N GLN A 281 4.00 10.79 -12.40
CA GLN A 281 5.22 10.72 -13.22
C GLN A 281 5.22 11.78 -14.33
N LEU A 282 4.11 11.96 -15.05
CA LEU A 282 3.98 12.98 -16.09
C LEU A 282 4.05 14.41 -15.52
N ILE A 283 3.40 14.67 -14.38
CA ILE A 283 3.43 15.98 -13.72
C ILE A 283 4.84 16.31 -13.21
N GLN A 284 5.56 15.34 -12.61
CA GLN A 284 6.93 15.56 -12.15
C GLN A 284 7.89 15.79 -13.32
N ILE A 285 7.79 15.02 -14.41
CA ILE A 285 8.58 15.23 -15.63
C ILE A 285 8.27 16.59 -16.22
N GLN A 286 7.00 16.97 -16.33
CA GLN A 286 6.60 18.26 -16.90
C GLN A 286 7.05 19.43 -16.03
N ASN A 287 6.99 19.33 -14.70
CA ASN A 287 7.50 20.35 -13.79
C ASN A 287 9.03 20.46 -13.82
N ARG A 288 9.75 19.33 -13.92
CA ARG A 288 11.21 19.30 -14.06
C ARG A 288 11.65 19.94 -15.38
N VAL A 289 11.03 19.53 -16.49
CA VAL A 289 11.24 20.11 -17.82
C VAL A 289 10.94 21.61 -17.82
N ASN A 290 9.83 22.06 -17.22
CA ASN A 290 9.50 23.48 -17.11
C ASN A 290 10.51 24.26 -16.24
N SER A 291 11.05 23.65 -15.18
CA SER A 291 12.04 24.30 -14.31
C SER A 291 13.41 24.42 -14.97
N GLU A 292 13.81 23.43 -15.78
CA GLU A 292 15.05 23.46 -16.58
C GLU A 292 14.91 24.45 -17.76
N ILE A 293 13.75 24.49 -18.42
CA ILE A 293 13.44 25.48 -19.49
C ILE A 293 13.47 26.92 -18.95
N ALA A 294 13.00 27.16 -17.72
CA ALA A 294 13.01 28.48 -17.11
C ALA A 294 14.43 28.99 -16.78
N GLN A 295 15.41 28.10 -16.66
CA GLN A 295 16.80 28.46 -16.35
C GLN A 295 17.65 28.76 -17.58
N GLU A 296 17.32 28.22 -18.77
CA GLU A 296 18.21 28.33 -19.94
C GLU A 296 17.75 29.27 -21.07
N GLY A 297 16.55 29.86 -21.00
CA GLY A 297 16.17 30.96 -21.92
C GLY A 297 16.27 30.63 -23.42
N ALA A 298 16.20 29.36 -23.80
CA ALA A 298 16.32 28.89 -25.18
C ALA A 298 15.00 28.33 -25.71
N GLN A 299 14.64 28.68 -26.94
CA GLN A 299 13.61 27.99 -27.71
C GLN A 299 14.14 26.63 -28.18
N LEU A 300 13.43 25.52 -27.91
CA LEU A 300 13.64 24.30 -28.69
C LEU A 300 12.51 23.25 -28.63
N GLN A 301 12.47 22.48 -29.73
CA GLN A 301 11.66 21.30 -30.02
C GLN A 301 11.80 20.20 -28.96
N ILE A 302 10.67 19.58 -28.63
CA ILE A 302 10.56 18.41 -27.76
C ILE A 302 11.21 17.21 -28.47
N VAL A 303 12.37 16.78 -27.99
CA VAL A 303 12.93 15.46 -28.30
C VAL A 303 12.46 14.50 -27.20
N GLN A 304 11.55 13.60 -27.54
CA GLN A 304 11.11 12.53 -26.64
C GLN A 304 12.27 11.58 -26.34
N SER A 305 12.61 11.42 -25.06
CA SER A 305 13.51 10.37 -24.57
C SER A 305 12.89 9.01 -24.88
N GLN A 306 13.58 8.18 -25.67
CA GLN A 306 13.12 6.88 -26.15
C GLN A 306 13.28 5.72 -25.15
N ASN A 307 13.80 5.97 -23.93
CA ASN A 307 14.29 4.88 -23.06
C ASN A 307 13.55 4.69 -21.72
N VAL A 308 12.49 5.44 -21.44
CA VAL A 308 11.56 5.06 -20.36
C VAL A 308 10.36 4.41 -21.03
N LYS A 309 10.24 3.08 -20.92
CA LYS A 309 9.03 2.37 -21.35
C LYS A 309 7.85 2.92 -20.54
N GLN A 310 7.11 3.83 -21.16
CA GLN A 310 5.89 4.39 -20.59
C GLN A 310 4.89 3.25 -20.42
N PHE A 311 4.37 3.07 -19.21
CA PHE A 311 3.11 2.35 -19.02
C PHE A 311 2.06 3.07 -19.87
N SER A 312 1.52 2.43 -20.90
CA SER A 312 0.54 3.08 -21.77
C SER A 312 -0.81 3.23 -21.08
N ASN A 313 -1.08 2.40 -20.05
CA ASN A 313 -2.33 2.38 -19.29
C ASN A 313 -2.08 2.34 -17.77
N CYS A 314 -3.00 2.93 -16.99
CA CYS A 314 -3.04 2.74 -15.55
C CYS A 314 -3.37 1.28 -15.27
N GLN A 315 -2.50 0.57 -14.54
CA GLN A 315 -2.63 -0.84 -14.22
C GLN A 315 -2.85 -1.01 -12.73
N LEU A 316 -3.66 -2.00 -12.38
CA LEU A 316 -3.94 -2.45 -11.02
C LEU A 316 -3.22 -3.79 -10.82
N ILE A 317 -2.30 -3.84 -9.86
CA ILE A 317 -1.52 -5.03 -9.53
C ILE A 317 -1.99 -5.53 -8.18
N CYS A 318 -2.41 -6.80 -8.11
CA CYS A 318 -2.96 -7.44 -6.93
C CYS A 318 -2.11 -8.64 -6.52
N GLY A 319 -1.64 -8.66 -5.28
CA GLY A 319 -0.99 -9.78 -4.63
C GLY A 319 -1.98 -10.63 -3.86
N MET A 320 -1.89 -11.93 -4.02
CA MET A 320 -2.86 -12.90 -3.53
C MET A 320 -2.30 -13.73 -2.36
N THR A 321 -3.17 -14.32 -1.54
CA THR A 321 -2.77 -15.29 -0.50
C THR A 321 -2.15 -16.56 -1.05
N SER A 322 -2.37 -16.85 -2.34
CA SER A 322 -1.76 -17.98 -3.05
C SER A 322 -0.34 -17.69 -3.55
N GLY A 323 0.26 -16.55 -3.22
CA GLY A 323 1.57 -16.17 -3.77
C GLY A 323 1.52 -15.64 -5.22
N GLN A 324 0.34 -15.64 -5.84
CA GLN A 324 0.14 -15.16 -7.19
C GLN A 324 0.03 -13.63 -7.22
N ILE A 325 0.50 -13.01 -8.31
CA ILE A 325 0.19 -11.64 -8.69
C ILE A 325 -0.72 -11.64 -9.90
N CYS A 326 -1.80 -10.87 -9.83
CA CYS A 326 -2.69 -10.59 -10.95
C CYS A 326 -2.56 -9.12 -11.36
N VAL A 327 -2.46 -8.86 -12.66
CA VAL A 327 -2.35 -7.52 -13.22
C VAL A 327 -3.57 -7.24 -14.10
N PHE A 328 -4.23 -6.12 -13.86
CA PHE A 328 -5.43 -5.69 -14.57
C PHE A 328 -5.20 -4.32 -15.19
N ASP A 329 -5.83 -4.06 -16.31
CA ASP A 329 -5.98 -2.69 -16.81
C ASP A 329 -6.99 -1.95 -15.91
N ALA A 330 -6.61 -0.82 -15.31
CA ALA A 330 -7.43 -0.20 -14.27
C ALA A 330 -8.73 0.44 -14.80
N LEU A 331 -8.86 0.63 -16.12
CA LEU A 331 -10.01 1.28 -16.76
C LEU A 331 -11.00 0.28 -17.38
N SER A 332 -10.48 -0.69 -18.13
CA SER A 332 -11.26 -1.78 -18.75
C SER A 332 -11.48 -2.94 -17.79
N LEU A 333 -10.58 -3.10 -16.81
CA LEU A 333 -10.54 -4.19 -15.83
C LEU A 333 -10.37 -5.58 -16.45
N GLU A 334 -9.89 -5.61 -17.68
CA GLU A 334 -9.42 -6.85 -18.28
C GLU A 334 -8.15 -7.31 -17.57
N LYS A 335 -8.10 -8.60 -17.23
CA LYS A 335 -6.87 -9.23 -16.74
C LYS A 335 -5.83 -9.17 -17.87
N ILE A 336 -4.70 -8.52 -17.61
CA ILE A 336 -3.59 -8.43 -18.54
C ILE A 336 -2.77 -9.72 -18.46
N CYS A 337 -2.33 -10.08 -17.26
CA CYS A 337 -1.56 -11.29 -16.97
C CYS A 337 -1.65 -11.66 -15.48
N ASP A 338 -1.25 -12.87 -15.14
CA ASP A 338 -1.11 -13.34 -13.77
C ASP A 338 0.05 -14.33 -13.65
N PHE A 339 0.81 -14.29 -12.56
CA PHE A 339 2.01 -15.13 -12.41
C PHE A 339 2.29 -15.45 -10.95
N ASP A 340 2.92 -16.59 -10.70
CA ASP A 340 3.36 -16.98 -9.36
C ASP A 340 4.55 -16.12 -8.95
N ALA A 341 4.33 -15.22 -7.99
CA ALA A 341 5.33 -14.25 -7.57
C ALA A 341 6.23 -14.79 -6.45
N ILE A 342 5.77 -15.82 -5.74
CA ILE A 342 6.51 -16.47 -4.67
C ILE A 342 6.54 -17.97 -4.99
N GLN A 343 7.67 -18.44 -5.50
CA GLN A 343 7.87 -19.85 -5.85
C GLN A 343 8.66 -20.51 -4.71
N VAL A 344 7.95 -21.06 -3.72
CA VAL A 344 8.56 -21.89 -2.68
C VAL A 344 8.15 -23.33 -2.91
N ASP A 345 9.09 -24.24 -2.68
CA ASP A 345 8.88 -25.68 -2.78
C ASP A 345 7.73 -26.11 -1.83
N GLU A 346 6.65 -26.60 -2.44
CA GLU A 346 5.48 -27.27 -1.85
C GLU A 346 4.37 -26.42 -1.20
N ASP A 347 4.65 -25.25 -0.60
CA ASP A 347 3.61 -24.40 0.01
C ASP A 347 3.59 -22.98 -0.57
N ALA A 348 2.45 -22.61 -1.17
CA ALA A 348 2.20 -21.26 -1.65
C ALA A 348 2.17 -20.25 -0.48
N LYS A 349 3.18 -19.39 -0.39
CA LYS A 349 3.23 -18.30 0.59
C LYS A 349 2.47 -17.06 0.08
N PRO A 350 1.76 -16.32 0.95
CA PRO A 350 0.98 -15.17 0.54
C PRO A 350 1.86 -14.00 0.12
N VAL A 351 1.41 -13.20 -0.84
CA VAL A 351 2.02 -11.89 -1.11
C VAL A 351 1.62 -10.92 0.01
N LEU A 352 2.58 -10.55 0.86
CA LEU A 352 2.35 -9.70 2.02
C LEU A 352 2.45 -8.21 1.69
N SER A 353 3.34 -7.84 0.77
CA SER A 353 3.54 -6.44 0.39
C SER A 353 3.92 -6.29 -1.08
N ILE A 354 3.42 -5.22 -1.71
CA ILE A 354 3.72 -4.87 -3.10
C ILE A 354 3.97 -3.37 -3.20
N ASP A 355 5.00 -3.00 -3.94
CA ASP A 355 5.22 -1.64 -4.40
C ASP A 355 5.85 -1.61 -5.80
N LEU A 356 6.05 -0.41 -6.33
CA LEU A 356 6.57 -0.18 -7.66
C LEU A 356 7.86 0.64 -7.61
N ASN A 357 8.86 0.13 -8.31
CA ASN A 357 10.09 0.86 -8.60
C ASN A 357 10.23 1.14 -10.10
N GLU A 358 11.39 1.67 -10.50
CA GLU A 358 11.72 1.98 -11.89
C GLU A 358 11.95 0.73 -12.77
N GLN A 359 12.22 -0.43 -12.17
CA GLN A 359 12.45 -1.70 -12.89
C GLN A 359 11.17 -2.54 -13.04
N GLY A 360 10.23 -2.37 -12.11
CA GLY A 360 8.89 -2.92 -12.17
C GLY A 360 8.24 -3.13 -10.81
N VAL A 361 7.78 -4.36 -10.56
CA VAL A 361 7.02 -4.71 -9.35
C VAL A 361 7.94 -5.30 -8.30
N VAL A 362 7.93 -4.70 -7.12
CA VAL A 362 8.65 -5.19 -5.96
C VAL A 362 7.66 -5.89 -5.03
N VAL A 363 8.00 -7.11 -4.63
CA VAL A 363 7.08 -8.04 -3.95
C VAL A 363 7.79 -8.68 -2.78
N SER A 364 7.08 -8.80 -1.67
CA SER A 364 7.48 -9.64 -0.54
C SER A 364 6.35 -10.55 -0.09
N GLY A 365 6.71 -11.59 0.65
CA GLY A 365 5.76 -12.52 1.26
C GLY A 365 6.41 -13.76 1.89
N ASP A 366 7.72 -13.91 1.68
CA ASP A 366 8.58 -14.83 2.37
C ASP A 366 9.87 -14.10 2.80
N ALA A 367 10.93 -14.84 3.12
CA ALA A 367 12.23 -14.26 3.46
C ALA A 367 12.97 -13.60 2.28
N PHE A 368 12.35 -13.57 1.10
CA PHE A 368 12.94 -12.99 -0.10
C PHE A 368 12.24 -11.71 -0.53
N LEU A 369 13.00 -10.82 -1.14
CA LEU A 369 12.48 -9.68 -1.88
C LEU A 369 12.60 -9.95 -3.37
N TYR A 370 11.48 -10.00 -4.08
CA TYR A 370 11.45 -10.24 -5.51
C TYR A 370 11.22 -8.94 -6.28
N VAL A 371 11.95 -8.75 -7.38
CA VAL A 371 11.72 -7.66 -8.34
C VAL A 371 11.39 -8.25 -9.69
N TYR A 372 10.18 -7.96 -10.18
CA TYR A 372 9.66 -8.40 -11.46
C TYR A 372 9.72 -7.27 -12.48
N SER A 373 10.00 -7.62 -13.74
CA SER A 373 9.86 -6.65 -14.83
C SER A 373 8.40 -6.26 -15.03
N ALA A 374 8.15 -4.98 -15.20
CA ALA A 374 6.79 -4.49 -15.45
C ALA A 374 6.41 -4.42 -16.95
N ASP A 375 7.11 -5.18 -17.80
CA ASP A 375 6.73 -5.38 -19.20
C ASP A 375 5.60 -6.42 -19.31
N PHE A 376 4.44 -6.09 -18.76
CA PHE A 376 3.30 -7.01 -18.65
C PHE A 376 2.74 -7.44 -20.01
N ASP A 377 2.88 -6.61 -21.05
CA ASP A 377 2.49 -6.97 -22.41
C ASP A 377 3.36 -8.13 -22.92
N LYS A 378 4.68 -8.06 -22.70
CA LYS A 378 5.58 -9.16 -23.01
C LYS A 378 5.25 -10.41 -22.18
N MET A 379 4.92 -10.25 -20.89
CA MET A 379 4.50 -11.37 -20.05
C MET A 379 3.24 -12.05 -20.59
N ARG A 380 2.26 -11.25 -21.05
CA ARG A 380 1.03 -11.74 -21.67
C ARG A 380 1.31 -12.46 -22.98
N GLU A 381 2.17 -11.92 -23.85
CA GLU A 381 2.56 -12.60 -25.09
C GLU A 381 3.25 -13.95 -24.84
N GLU A 382 4.10 -14.03 -23.81
CA GLU A 382 4.74 -15.29 -23.40
C GLU A 382 3.71 -16.31 -22.89
N GLN A 383 2.71 -15.86 -22.13
CA GLN A 383 1.62 -16.72 -21.65
C GLN A 383 0.76 -17.27 -22.78
N LEU A 384 0.35 -16.42 -23.72
CA LEU A 384 -0.44 -16.85 -24.88
C LEU A 384 0.31 -17.89 -25.72
N LYS A 385 1.63 -17.73 -25.89
CA LYS A 385 2.46 -18.74 -26.58
C LYS A 385 2.52 -20.07 -25.85
N LEU A 386 2.59 -20.06 -24.51
CA LEU A 386 2.57 -21.28 -23.71
C LEU A 386 1.21 -21.98 -23.77
N GLU A 387 0.12 -21.22 -23.75
CA GLU A 387 -1.24 -21.74 -23.94
C GLU A 387 -1.41 -22.39 -25.32
N GLU A 388 -0.97 -21.72 -26.39
CA GLU A 388 -0.98 -22.25 -27.76
C GLU A 388 -0.19 -23.56 -27.86
N GLN A 389 1.03 -23.62 -27.29
CA GLN A 389 1.84 -24.84 -27.25
C GLN A 389 1.19 -25.98 -26.44
N SER A 390 0.49 -25.65 -25.35
CA SER A 390 -0.21 -26.65 -24.55
C SER A 390 -1.38 -27.29 -25.31
N LEU A 391 -2.05 -26.52 -26.18
CA LEU A 391 -3.15 -27.02 -27.01
C LEU A 391 -2.64 -27.93 -28.13
N GLU A 392 -1.51 -27.60 -28.76
CA GLU A 392 -0.90 -28.44 -29.81
C GLU A 392 -0.47 -29.81 -29.28
N ASN A 393 0.04 -29.89 -28.05
CA ASN A 393 0.46 -31.18 -27.46
C ASN A 393 -0.71 -32.11 -27.10
N VAL A 394 -1.92 -31.57 -26.91
CA VAL A 394 -3.11 -32.41 -26.60
C VAL A 394 -3.58 -33.17 -27.83
N ASP A 395 -3.43 -32.60 -29.02
CA ASP A 395 -3.82 -33.26 -30.27
C ASP A 395 -2.87 -34.43 -30.60
N ASP A 396 -1.58 -34.31 -30.28
CA ASP A 396 -0.58 -35.37 -30.46
C ASP A 396 -0.75 -36.58 -29.50
N GLU A 397 -1.43 -36.41 -28.35
CA GLU A 397 -1.74 -37.51 -27.43
C GLU A 397 -3.05 -38.25 -27.77
N ILE A 398 -3.86 -37.71 -28.69
CA ILE A 398 -5.14 -38.30 -29.10
C ILE A 398 -5.01 -39.15 -30.38
N GLU A 399 -3.93 -39.02 -31.14
CA GLU A 399 -3.55 -39.91 -32.26
C GLU A 399 -2.75 -41.15 -31.80
#